data_AF-A0A226EQR8-F1
#
_entry.id   AF-A0A226EQR8-F1
#
_cell.length_a   1.000
_cell.length_b   1.000
_cell.length_c   1.000
_cell.angle_alpha   90.00
_cell.angle_beta   90.00
_cell.angle_gamma   90.00
#
_symmetry.space_group_name_H-M   'P 1'
#
loop_
_entity.id
_entity.type
_entity.pdbx_description
1 polymer ?
#
loop_
_entity_poly.entity_id
_entity_poly.type
_entity_poly.pdbx_seq_one_letter_code
_entity_poly.pdbx_strand_id
1 'polypeptide(L)'
;MEKRAENVCTTAYQNNKDLLQKPTIKNLSSRPLSALEEKLLNLGLNFSLPIKNVGNTMIDTAATLELRMMDMELTDNDKNKIRTGVARIMAKHIKKEQIQQRWEKWINNSIRSLLQDTTICITKADKANCVVIMDRETYREKMAAMIHTPC
;
A
#
# COMPACT_ATOMS: atom_id res chain seq x y z
N MET A 1 4.64 -32.85 -21.51
CA MET A 1 4.92 -31.48 -22.01
C MET A 1 4.69 -30.39 -20.95
N GLU A 2 4.44 -30.75 -19.69
CA GLU A 2 4.06 -29.82 -18.59
C GLU A 2 5.25 -29.14 -17.89
N LYS A 3 6.38 -29.85 -17.76
CA LYS A 3 7.59 -29.36 -17.06
C LYS A 3 8.31 -28.18 -17.75
N ARG A 4 7.92 -27.84 -18.98
CA ARG A 4 8.53 -26.73 -19.75
C ARG A 4 7.83 -25.39 -19.45
N ALA A 5 6.54 -25.40 -19.09
CA ALA A 5 5.77 -24.19 -18.80
C ALA A 5 6.05 -23.65 -17.38
N GLU A 6 6.21 -24.54 -16.39
CA GLU A 6 6.54 -24.16 -15.02
C GLU A 6 7.89 -23.41 -14.94
N ASN A 7 8.90 -23.91 -15.65
CA ASN A 7 10.25 -23.32 -15.70
C ASN A 7 10.31 -21.96 -16.40
N VAL A 8 9.45 -21.70 -17.38
CA VAL A 8 9.37 -20.38 -18.05
C VAL A 8 8.71 -19.35 -17.13
N CYS A 9 7.71 -19.76 -16.34
CA CYS A 9 7.06 -18.89 -15.37
C CYS A 9 8.01 -18.54 -14.20
N THR A 10 8.77 -19.50 -13.68
CA THR A 10 9.72 -19.24 -12.57
C THR A 10 10.88 -18.33 -13.02
N THR A 11 11.44 -18.58 -14.21
CA THR A 11 12.54 -17.77 -14.75
C THR A 11 12.10 -16.34 -15.11
N ALA A 12 10.86 -16.13 -15.58
CA ALA A 12 10.30 -14.79 -15.76
C ALA A 12 10.16 -14.02 -14.44
N TYR A 13 9.79 -14.67 -13.33
CA TYR A 13 9.74 -14.04 -12.00
C TYR A 13 11.14 -13.67 -11.47
N GLN A 14 12.15 -14.51 -11.69
CA GLN A 14 13.52 -14.24 -11.25
C GLN A 14 14.20 -13.15 -12.08
N ASN A 15 13.92 -13.06 -13.38
CA ASN A 15 14.46 -12.02 -14.26
C ASN A 15 13.83 -10.63 -14.01
N ASN A 16 12.69 -10.55 -13.31
CA ASN A 16 12.05 -9.29 -12.92
C ASN A 16 12.54 -8.75 -11.56
N LYS A 17 13.43 -9.44 -10.86
CA LYS A 17 13.95 -8.99 -9.55
C LYS A 17 14.74 -7.68 -9.66
N ASP A 18 15.39 -7.45 -10.81
CA ASP A 18 16.13 -6.22 -11.12
C ASP A 18 15.22 -5.07 -11.61
N LEU A 19 14.07 -5.39 -12.20
CA LEU A 19 12.99 -4.43 -12.52
C LEU A 19 12.18 -4.04 -11.27
N LEU A 20 12.23 -4.87 -10.23
CA LEU A 20 11.78 -4.61 -8.86
C LEU A 20 12.90 -3.97 -8.01
N GLN A 21 13.83 -3.22 -8.62
CA GLN A 21 14.70 -2.34 -7.84
C GLN A 21 13.80 -1.44 -7.00
N LYS A 22 13.82 -1.67 -5.68
CA LYS A 22 13.03 -0.89 -4.72
C LYS A 22 13.27 0.58 -5.04
N PRO A 23 12.21 1.37 -5.27
CA PRO A 23 12.34 2.79 -5.47
C PRO A 23 13.10 3.34 -4.27
N THR A 24 14.34 3.76 -4.54
CA THR A 24 15.28 4.04 -3.47
C THR A 24 15.00 5.45 -2.99
N ILE A 25 14.62 5.57 -1.72
CA ILE A 25 14.50 6.88 -1.08
C ILE A 25 15.90 7.30 -0.69
N LYS A 26 16.36 8.42 -1.23
CA LYS A 26 17.65 9.00 -0.85
C LYS A 26 17.38 10.29 -0.10
N ASN A 27 17.57 10.25 1.21
CA ASN A 27 17.48 11.44 2.03
C ASN A 27 18.81 12.20 1.98
N LEU A 28 18.77 13.42 1.42
CA LEU A 28 19.85 14.40 1.36
C LEU A 28 19.50 15.67 2.14
N SER A 29 18.36 15.70 2.83
CA SER A 29 17.97 16.83 3.66
C SER A 29 18.67 16.75 5.03
N SER A 30 18.72 17.89 5.71
CA SER A 30 19.21 17.98 7.09
C SER A 30 18.23 17.33 8.08
N ARG A 31 16.98 17.09 7.67
CA ARG A 31 15.94 16.48 8.50
C ARG A 31 16.00 14.94 8.40
N PRO A 32 16.17 14.22 9.52
CA PRO A 32 16.04 12.77 9.52
C PRO A 32 14.57 12.36 9.34
N LEU A 33 14.34 11.36 8.48
CA LEU A 33 13.02 10.76 8.32
C LEU A 33 12.79 9.75 9.44
N SER A 34 11.56 9.73 9.95
CA SER A 34 11.13 8.65 10.83
C SER A 34 11.05 7.33 10.07
N ALA A 35 11.30 6.21 10.75
CA ALA A 35 11.14 4.87 10.16
C ALA A 35 9.73 4.65 9.57
N LEU A 36 8.70 5.28 10.13
CA LEU A 36 7.33 5.21 9.59
C LEU A 36 7.17 6.01 8.30
N GLU A 37 7.82 7.17 8.20
CA GLU A 37 7.80 8.01 7.00
C GLU A 37 8.56 7.35 5.86
N GLU A 38 9.73 6.77 6.16
CA GLU A 38 10.50 5.99 5.19
C GLU A 38 9.72 4.76 4.72
N LYS A 39 9.06 4.05 5.63
CA LYS A 39 8.18 2.92 5.30
C LYS A 39 7.00 3.37 4.43
N LEU A 40 6.36 4.48 4.76
CA LEU A 40 5.25 5.06 3.99
C LEU A 40 5.69 5.37 2.56
N LEU A 41 6.79 6.09 2.40
CA LEU A 41 7.33 6.46 1.09
C LEU A 41 7.67 5.22 0.27
N ASN A 42 8.27 4.20 0.90
CA ASN A 42 8.56 2.93 0.23
C ASN A 42 7.27 2.24 -0.24
N LEU A 43 6.23 2.18 0.59
CA LEU A 43 4.95 1.58 0.20
C LEU A 43 4.26 2.37 -0.91
N GLY A 44 4.26 3.71 -0.82
CA GLY A 44 3.68 4.59 -1.82
C GLY A 44 4.35 4.44 -3.18
N LEU A 45 5.68 4.40 -3.22
CA LEU A 45 6.44 4.26 -4.46
C LEU A 45 6.32 2.86 -5.07
N ASN A 46 6.07 1.84 -4.26
CA ASN A 46 5.77 0.47 -4.72
C ASN A 46 4.26 0.24 -4.97
N PHE A 47 3.41 1.28 -4.94
CA PHE A 47 1.96 1.16 -5.05
C PHE A 47 1.33 0.10 -4.12
N SER A 48 1.98 -0.15 -2.98
CA SER A 48 1.72 -1.26 -2.07
C SER A 48 1.09 -0.80 -0.75
N LEU A 49 0.34 0.31 -0.79
CA LEU A 49 -0.27 0.87 0.42
C LEU A 49 -1.30 -0.12 1.02
N PRO A 50 -1.19 -0.47 2.32
CA PRO A 50 -2.13 -1.38 2.94
C PRO A 50 -3.47 -0.67 3.12
N ILE A 51 -4.46 -1.07 2.33
CA ILE A 51 -5.83 -0.59 2.44
C ILE A 51 -6.56 -1.49 3.44
N LYS A 52 -7.15 -0.91 4.49
CA LYS A 52 -8.07 -1.66 5.35
C LYS A 52 -9.38 -1.86 4.61
N ASN A 53 -9.50 -3.00 3.92
CA ASN A 53 -10.75 -3.43 3.33
C ASN A 53 -11.59 -4.15 4.39
N VAL A 54 -12.50 -3.40 5.02
CA VAL A 54 -13.47 -3.94 5.99
C VAL A 54 -14.34 -5.04 5.35
N GLY A 55 -14.56 -4.98 4.03
CA GLY A 55 -15.27 -6.01 3.28
C GLY A 55 -14.55 -7.36 3.30
N ASN A 56 -13.21 -7.37 3.21
CA ASN A 56 -12.45 -8.63 3.25
C ASN A 56 -12.58 -9.33 4.60
N THR A 57 -12.48 -8.59 5.71
CA THR A 57 -12.67 -9.17 7.06
C THR A 57 -14.07 -9.76 7.24
N MET A 58 -15.09 -9.12 6.67
CA MET A 58 -16.46 -9.64 6.70
C MET A 58 -16.59 -10.91 5.87
N ILE A 59 -16.03 -10.93 4.66
CA ILE A 59 -15.99 -12.11 3.78
C ILE A 59 -15.25 -13.26 4.47
N ASP A 60 -14.08 -13.00 5.06
CA ASP A 60 -13.30 -14.00 5.81
C ASP A 60 -14.10 -14.56 6.99
N THR A 61 -14.86 -13.70 7.68
CA THR A 61 -15.74 -14.12 8.78
C THR A 61 -16.86 -15.03 8.27
N ALA A 62 -17.52 -14.69 7.15
CA ALA A 62 -18.54 -15.56 6.55
C ALA A 62 -17.95 -16.90 6.08
N ALA A 63 -16.79 -16.88 5.43
CA ALA A 63 -16.10 -18.09 4.98
C ALA A 63 -15.72 -18.99 6.15
N THR A 64 -15.19 -18.41 7.23
CA THR A 64 -14.88 -19.15 8.46
C THR A 64 -16.13 -19.77 9.06
N LEU A 65 -17.24 -19.04 9.09
CA LEU A 65 -18.49 -19.51 9.65
C LEU A 65 -19.07 -20.67 8.82
N GLU A 66 -19.00 -20.59 7.50
CA GLU A 66 -19.42 -21.66 6.59
C GLU A 66 -18.57 -22.93 6.78
N LEU A 67 -17.25 -22.79 6.89
CA LEU A 67 -16.34 -23.92 7.19
C LEU A 67 -16.72 -24.60 8.51
N ARG A 68 -16.97 -23.82 9.57
CA ARG A 68 -17.38 -24.38 10.87
C ARG A 68 -18.76 -25.04 10.82
N MET A 69 -19.66 -24.55 9.97
CA MET A 69 -20.98 -25.17 9.75
C MET A 69 -20.91 -26.47 8.95
N MET A 70 -19.87 -26.67 8.15
CA MET A 70 -19.61 -27.95 7.48
C MET A 70 -19.16 -29.02 8.47
N ASP A 71 -18.36 -28.64 9.47
CA ASP A 71 -17.86 -29.56 10.52
C ASP A 71 -18.91 -29.91 11.58
N MET A 72 -20.03 -29.17 11.65
CA MET A 72 -21.11 -29.39 12.63
C MET A 72 -22.25 -30.24 12.05
N GLU A 73 -22.74 -31.20 12.84
CA GLU A 73 -23.96 -31.93 12.55
C GLU A 73 -25.19 -31.04 12.83
N LEU A 74 -25.51 -30.21 11.84
CA LEU A 74 -26.65 -29.30 11.88
C LEU A 74 -27.62 -29.60 10.74
N THR A 75 -28.93 -29.54 11.01
CA THR A 75 -29.96 -29.67 9.99
C THR A 75 -29.84 -28.54 8.95
N ASP A 76 -30.14 -28.83 7.68
CA ASP A 76 -30.08 -27.83 6.60
C ASP A 76 -30.92 -26.59 6.87
N ASN A 77 -32.05 -26.74 7.56
CA ASN A 77 -32.90 -25.62 7.97
C ASN A 77 -32.17 -24.66 8.91
N ASP A 78 -31.42 -25.20 9.88
CA ASP A 78 -30.68 -24.38 10.84
C ASP A 78 -29.44 -23.74 10.19
N LYS A 79 -28.80 -24.45 9.26
CA LYS A 79 -27.75 -23.85 8.41
C LYS A 79 -28.30 -22.67 7.62
N ASN A 80 -29.49 -22.81 7.05
CA ASN A 80 -30.11 -21.74 6.26
C ASN A 80 -30.52 -20.53 7.11
N LYS A 81 -30.98 -20.75 8.35
CA LYS A 81 -31.25 -19.67 9.32
C LYS A 81 -29.98 -18.89 9.65
N ILE A 82 -28.86 -19.57 9.86
CA ILE A 82 -27.57 -18.94 10.16
C ILE A 82 -27.10 -18.11 8.96
N ARG A 83 -27.09 -18.68 7.74
CA ARG A 83 -26.70 -17.94 6.51
C ARG A 83 -27.55 -16.69 6.31
N THR A 84 -28.87 -16.81 6.49
CA THR A 84 -29.80 -15.68 6.37
C THR A 84 -29.55 -14.62 7.46
N GLY A 85 -29.26 -15.04 8.68
CA GLY A 85 -28.90 -14.16 9.79
C GLY A 85 -27.61 -13.37 9.54
N VAL A 86 -26.56 -14.06 9.06
CA VAL A 86 -25.28 -13.45 8.68
C VAL A 86 -25.48 -12.47 7.53
N ALA A 87 -26.17 -12.88 6.45
CA ALA A 87 -26.47 -12.02 5.31
C ALA A 87 -27.20 -10.73 5.73
N ARG A 88 -28.16 -10.84 6.66
CA ARG A 88 -28.88 -9.68 7.21
C ARG A 88 -27.97 -8.73 7.99
N ILE A 89 -27.08 -9.27 8.83
CA ILE A 89 -26.12 -8.46 9.62
C ILE A 89 -25.13 -7.76 8.69
N MET A 90 -24.62 -8.47 7.69
CA MET A 90 -23.72 -7.94 6.68
C MET A 90 -24.38 -6.85 5.86
N ALA A 91 -25.58 -7.09 5.32
CA ALA A 91 -26.33 -6.09 4.56
C ALA A 91 -26.62 -4.81 5.37
N LYS A 92 -26.83 -4.94 6.69
CA LYS A 92 -27.01 -3.78 7.59
C LYS A 92 -25.74 -2.96 7.79
N HIS A 93 -24.57 -3.61 7.81
CA HIS A 93 -23.27 -2.96 8.06
C HIS A 93 -22.54 -2.53 6.78
N ILE A 94 -22.80 -3.17 5.65
CA ILE A 94 -22.30 -2.79 4.31
C ILE A 94 -23.14 -1.62 3.75
N LYS A 95 -23.38 -0.58 4.56
CA LYS A 95 -23.88 0.68 3.98
C LYS A 95 -22.75 1.30 3.16
N LYS A 96 -23.09 1.71 1.94
CA LYS A 96 -22.23 2.23 0.85
C LYS A 96 -21.14 3.24 1.26
N GLU A 97 -21.29 3.90 2.40
CA GLU A 97 -20.40 4.95 2.89
C GLU A 97 -19.23 4.44 3.76
N GLN A 98 -19.24 3.19 4.23
CA GLN A 98 -18.15 2.63 5.05
C GLN A 98 -17.01 1.98 4.24
N ILE A 99 -17.18 1.83 2.93
CA ILE A 99 -16.10 1.44 2.00
C ILE A 99 -15.32 2.69 1.55
N GLN A 100 -15.26 3.74 2.37
CA GLN A 100 -14.17 4.68 2.22
C GLN A 100 -12.91 3.94 2.67
N GLN A 101 -12.02 3.67 1.72
CA GLN A 101 -10.73 3.03 1.95
C GLN A 101 -10.03 3.71 3.13
N ARG A 102 -10.08 3.08 4.31
CA ARG A 102 -9.48 3.66 5.51
C ARG A 102 -8.02 3.30 5.49
N TRP A 103 -7.17 4.27 5.23
CA TRP A 103 -5.75 4.14 5.53
C TRP A 103 -5.55 4.02 7.03
N GLU A 104 -4.50 3.30 7.41
CA GLU A 104 -4.14 3.18 8.81
C GLU A 104 -3.82 4.55 9.41
N LYS A 105 -4.08 4.71 10.72
CA LYS A 105 -3.81 5.98 11.41
C LYS A 105 -2.36 6.43 11.25
N TRP A 106 -1.41 5.48 11.30
CA TRP A 106 0.00 5.77 11.13
C TRP A 106 0.32 6.31 9.74
N ILE A 107 -0.32 5.81 8.68
CA ILE A 107 -0.18 6.31 7.29
C ILE A 107 -0.63 7.76 7.21
N ASN A 108 -1.84 8.05 7.72
CA ASN A 108 -2.38 9.40 7.70
C ASN A 108 -1.51 10.38 8.49
N ASN A 109 -0.98 9.95 9.63
CA ASN A 109 -0.08 10.78 10.44
C ASN A 109 1.25 11.04 9.72
N SER A 110 1.84 10.02 9.11
CA SER A 110 3.09 10.16 8.34
C SER A 110 2.90 11.05 7.10
N ILE A 111 1.78 10.93 6.39
CA ILE A 111 1.45 11.82 5.26
C ILE A 111 1.32 13.26 5.75
N ARG A 112 0.57 13.49 6.85
CA ARG A 112 0.42 14.83 7.43
C ARG A 112 1.76 15.43 7.86
N SER A 113 2.59 14.63 8.53
CA SER A 113 3.96 15.03 8.94
C SER A 113 4.78 15.50 7.75
N LEU A 114 4.83 14.71 6.68
CA LEU A 114 5.58 15.05 5.47
C LEU A 114 5.01 16.26 4.70
N LEU A 115 3.68 16.42 4.66
CA LEU A 115 3.04 17.53 3.94
C LEU A 115 3.13 18.86 4.70
N GLN A 116 3.08 18.82 6.03
CA GLN A 116 3.18 20.03 6.86
C GLN A 116 4.61 20.56 6.93
N ASP A 117 5.60 19.73 6.64
CA ASP A 117 6.99 20.13 6.64
C ASP A 117 7.33 21.00 5.42
N THR A 118 7.54 22.28 5.68
CA THR A 118 7.93 23.27 4.68
C THR A 118 9.45 23.39 4.49
N THR A 119 10.25 22.67 5.28
CA THR A 119 11.72 22.73 5.23
C THR A 119 12.29 21.81 4.16
N ILE A 120 11.58 20.73 3.83
CA ILE A 120 12.03 19.73 2.86
C ILE A 120 11.31 19.86 1.51
N CYS A 121 11.95 19.33 0.47
CA CYS A 121 11.42 19.16 -0.86
C CYS A 121 11.58 17.69 -1.27
N ILE A 122 10.50 17.07 -1.74
CA ILE A 122 10.48 15.69 -2.22
C ILE A 122 10.39 15.74 -3.74
N THR A 123 11.42 15.24 -4.43
CA THR A 123 11.53 15.32 -5.88
C THR A 123 11.92 13.97 -6.47
N LYS A 124 11.56 13.75 -7.74
CA LYS A 124 12.05 12.60 -8.50
C LYS A 124 13.48 12.87 -8.94
N ALA A 125 14.36 11.88 -8.84
CA ALA A 125 15.68 11.99 -9.44
C ALA A 125 15.63 12.03 -10.96
N ASP A 126 16.57 12.77 -11.54
CA ASP A 126 16.77 12.87 -12.99
C ASP A 126 17.23 11.51 -13.60
N LYS A 127 18.14 10.83 -12.89
CA LYS A 127 18.65 9.50 -13.25
C LYS A 127 18.34 8.51 -12.13
N ALA A 128 17.77 7.37 -12.51
CA ALA A 128 17.24 6.29 -11.66
C ALA A 128 15.78 6.44 -11.20
N ASN A 129 15.16 5.29 -10.89
CA ASN A 129 13.83 5.20 -10.28
C ASN A 129 13.93 5.45 -8.77
N CYS A 130 14.29 6.68 -8.39
CA CYS A 130 14.53 7.05 -7.00
C CYS A 130 13.88 8.40 -6.66
N VAL A 131 13.54 8.55 -5.38
CA VAL A 131 13.00 9.80 -4.84
C VAL A 131 14.05 10.41 -3.94
N VAL A 132 14.34 11.67 -4.19
CA VAL A 132 15.31 12.45 -3.43
C VAL A 132 14.55 13.40 -2.54
N ILE A 133 14.94 13.40 -1.27
CA ILE A 133 14.44 14.36 -0.28
C ILE A 133 15.60 15.29 0.01
N MET A 134 15.39 16.59 -0.12
CA MET A 134 16.44 17.60 0.10
C MET A 134 15.87 18.82 0.81
N ASP A 135 16.76 19.62 1.40
CA ASP A 135 16.36 20.89 1.98
C ASP A 135 15.83 21.82 0.87
N ARG A 136 14.72 22.51 1.17
CA ARG A 136 14.01 23.34 0.19
C ARG A 136 14.85 24.51 -0.29
N GLU A 137 15.68 25.08 0.58
CA GLU A 137 16.61 26.14 0.23
C GLU A 137 17.68 25.64 -0.73
N THR A 138 18.33 24.51 -0.43
CA THR A 138 19.31 23.87 -1.33
C THR A 138 18.70 23.51 -2.68
N TYR A 139 17.45 23.03 -2.70
CA TYR A 139 16.72 22.80 -3.96
C TYR A 139 16.58 24.10 -4.76
N ARG A 140 16.16 25.19 -4.11
CA ARG A 140 15.96 26.49 -4.76
C ARG A 140 17.26 27.05 -5.32
N GLU A 141 18.36 26.96 -4.58
CA GLU A 141 19.69 27.38 -5.04
C GLU A 141 20.15 26.60 -6.26
N LYS A 142 20.05 25.26 -6.21
CA LYS A 142 20.38 24.39 -7.35
C LYS A 142 19.53 24.72 -8.57
N MET A 143 18.24 24.97 -8.38
CA MET A 143 17.36 25.32 -9.49
C MET A 143 17.70 26.69 -10.09
N ALA A 144 17.95 27.70 -9.24
CA ALA A 144 18.36 29.02 -9.70
C ALA A 144 19.69 28.95 -10.48
N ALA A 145 20.67 28.18 -9.98
CA ALA A 145 21.91 27.95 -10.70
C ALA A 145 21.68 27.35 -12.09
N MET A 146 20.86 26.30 -12.21
CA MET A 146 20.56 25.67 -13.50
C MET A 146 19.85 26.61 -14.48
N ILE A 147 19.01 27.53 -14.01
CA ILE A 147 18.30 28.49 -14.86
C ILE A 147 19.20 29.67 -15.27
N HIS A 148 20.13 30.09 -14.41
CA HIS A 148 21.00 31.24 -14.66
C HIS A 148 22.35 30.90 -15.29
N THR A 149 22.71 29.63 -15.42
CA THR A 149 23.95 29.23 -16.10
C THR A 149 23.74 29.37 -17.61
N PRO A 150 24.50 30.23 -18.32
CA PRO A 150 24.41 30.31 -19.77
C PRO A 150 24.95 29.02 -20.39
N CYS A 151 24.24 28.52 -21.40
CA CYS A 151 24.60 27.35 -22.19
C CYS A 151 25.98 27.49 -22.83
#